data_AF-A0A3M0ZRJ5-F1
#
_entry.id   AF-A0A3M0ZRJ5-F1
#
_cell.length_a   1.000
_cell.length_b   1.000
_cell.length_c   1.000
_cell.angle_alpha   90.00
_cell.angle_beta   90.00
_cell.angle_gamma   90.00
#
_symmetry.space_group_name_H-M   'P 1'
#
loop_
_entity.id
_entity.type
_entity.pdbx_description
1 polymer ?
#
loop_
_entity_poly.entity_id
_entity_poly.type
_entity_poly.pdbx_seq_one_letter_code
_entity_poly.pdbx_strand_id
1 'polypeptide(L)'
;MKLKSFWLLLLLTPALLMAQENGKISGYMFGDYYYVAANHNSELENRNGFWFRRIYFTYDQNLSDAFAIRLRMELASPGNFTSSGKITPFVKDAYLSYKFQQHKIYIGLSPTPTWERIEKIWGYRSVEKTPLDLQKFGSSRDFGVAIRGSLDKEKRVNYHVMLGNGSGTGTETNEGKKVMLSLAVEPVDHVVVEGYVDFEERPGKTNRYTFQGFAAYQDKNFRLGVQFAHQTREQGTGLENLDLQIFSAFAAAKVSDRTWAFVRFDRMFDANPNGAKISYIPFDPTSKSTFFLGGLDFRPLEKVHLMPNFEAVFYDENNIDTDVIPRFTFYYKF
;
A
#
# COMPACT_ATOMS: atom_id res chain seq x y z
N MET A 1 31.59 26.47 69.46
CA MET A 1 31.91 27.11 68.17
C MET A 1 33.14 26.45 67.57
N LYS A 2 32.97 25.54 66.60
CA LYS A 2 33.92 25.18 65.52
C LYS A 2 33.36 23.99 64.72
N LEU A 3 33.25 24.23 63.41
CA LEU A 3 32.78 23.33 62.36
C LEU A 3 33.62 22.04 62.28
N LYS A 4 32.98 20.95 61.83
CA LYS A 4 33.62 19.95 60.98
C LYS A 4 32.74 19.71 59.76
N SER A 5 33.30 20.06 58.61
CA SER A 5 32.76 19.90 57.26
C SER A 5 32.48 18.44 56.93
N PHE A 6 31.28 18.18 56.40
CA PHE A 6 30.98 16.96 55.66
C PHE A 6 31.14 17.26 54.17
N TRP A 7 32.03 16.54 53.51
CA TRP A 7 32.31 16.68 52.08
C TRP A 7 31.29 15.90 51.24
N LEU A 8 30.94 16.51 50.12
CA LEU A 8 30.11 16.06 49.00
C LEU A 8 30.52 14.67 48.45
N LEU A 9 29.52 13.92 47.98
CA LEU A 9 29.65 13.15 46.74
C LEU A 9 28.37 13.32 45.92
N LEU A 10 28.36 14.35 45.09
CA LEU A 10 27.33 14.56 44.06
C LEU A 10 27.79 13.76 42.82
N LEU A 11 27.09 12.66 42.50
CA LEU A 11 27.24 11.95 41.24
C LEU A 11 26.76 12.86 40.10
N LEU A 12 27.71 13.56 39.48
CA LEU A 12 27.52 14.21 38.19
C LEU A 12 27.46 13.12 37.11
N THR A 13 26.25 12.70 36.74
CA THR A 13 26.04 12.04 35.46
C THR A 13 26.23 13.09 34.35
N PRO A 14 27.15 12.88 33.39
CA PRO A 14 27.21 13.75 32.22
C PRO A 14 25.94 13.51 31.40
N ALA A 15 25.08 14.52 31.34
CA ALA A 15 24.03 14.58 30.34
C ALA A 15 24.72 14.58 28.96
N LEU A 16 24.69 13.43 28.29
CA LEU A 16 24.94 13.35 26.86
C LEU A 16 23.90 14.22 26.17
N LEU A 17 24.29 15.47 25.89
CA LEU A 17 23.64 16.33 24.90
C LEU A 17 23.79 15.65 23.54
N MET A 18 22.96 14.65 23.29
CA MET A 18 22.68 14.20 21.93
C MET A 18 22.02 15.39 21.25
N ALA A 19 22.70 15.98 20.25
CA ALA A 19 22.10 16.94 19.36
C ALA A 19 20.87 16.27 18.73
N GLN A 20 19.69 16.61 19.24
CA GLN A 20 18.45 16.05 18.75
C GLN A 20 18.24 16.62 17.34
N GLU A 21 18.41 15.78 16.31
CA GLU A 21 18.01 16.18 14.96
C GLU A 21 16.54 16.63 15.01
N ASN A 22 16.27 17.82 14.48
CA ASN A 22 14.90 18.33 14.38
C ASN A 22 14.07 17.32 13.59
N GLY A 23 12.93 16.91 14.16
CA GLY A 23 12.02 15.99 13.49
C GLY A 23 11.53 16.54 12.14
N LYS A 24 11.29 15.64 11.19
CA LYS A 24 10.85 15.98 9.83
C LYS A 24 9.35 15.77 9.71
N ILE A 25 8.63 16.83 9.33
CA ILE A 25 7.25 16.75 8.88
C ILE A 25 7.21 16.62 7.36
N SER A 26 6.39 15.70 6.85
CA SER A 26 6.16 15.54 5.41
C SER A 26 4.79 14.94 5.13
N GLY A 27 4.30 15.08 3.90
CA GLY A 27 3.01 14.55 3.54
C GLY A 27 2.68 14.68 2.07
N TYR A 28 1.55 14.10 1.69
CA TYR A 28 0.96 14.30 0.38
C TYR A 28 -0.54 14.11 0.46
N MET A 29 -1.22 14.66 -0.54
CA MET A 29 -2.67 14.62 -0.66
C MET A 29 -3.02 14.30 -2.10
N PHE A 30 -4.02 13.45 -2.29
CA PHE A 30 -4.63 13.27 -3.60
C PHE A 30 -6.11 12.95 -3.50
N GLY A 31 -6.80 13.27 -4.58
CA GLY A 31 -8.23 13.13 -4.69
C GLY A 31 -8.68 13.25 -6.14
N ASP A 32 -9.98 13.06 -6.35
CA ASP A 32 -10.57 13.04 -7.68
C ASP A 32 -11.73 14.03 -7.77
N TYR A 33 -11.96 14.54 -8.98
CA TYR A 33 -13.32 14.69 -9.48
C TYR A 33 -13.67 13.45 -10.31
N TYR A 34 -14.76 12.76 -9.99
CA TYR A 34 -15.20 11.56 -10.70
C TYR A 34 -16.56 11.77 -11.38
N TYR A 35 -16.81 11.02 -12.44
CA TYR A 35 -18.15 10.84 -13.03
C TYR A 35 -18.36 9.35 -13.33
N VAL A 36 -19.49 8.79 -12.90
CA VAL A 36 -19.87 7.40 -13.17
C VAL A 36 -20.71 7.39 -14.44
N ALA A 37 -20.09 7.10 -15.58
CA ALA A 37 -20.74 7.15 -16.89
C ALA A 37 -21.60 5.89 -17.16
N ALA A 38 -21.17 4.74 -16.67
CA ALA A 38 -21.90 3.47 -16.68
C ALA A 38 -21.50 2.64 -15.44
N ASN A 39 -22.42 1.85 -14.91
CA ASN A 39 -22.11 0.95 -13.79
C ASN A 39 -23.04 -0.25 -13.70
N HIS A 40 -22.49 -1.43 -13.36
CA HIS A 40 -23.26 -2.63 -13.04
C HIS A 40 -24.31 -2.40 -11.95
N ASN A 41 -24.07 -1.46 -11.03
CA ASN A 41 -25.10 -0.93 -10.14
C ASN A 41 -25.66 0.38 -10.71
N SER A 42 -26.84 0.28 -11.34
CA SER A 42 -27.54 1.41 -11.95
C SER A 42 -27.82 2.58 -11.00
N GLU A 43 -27.85 2.36 -9.67
CA GLU A 43 -28.03 3.44 -8.69
C GLU A 43 -26.81 4.37 -8.58
N LEU A 44 -25.66 3.93 -9.08
CA LEU A 44 -24.41 4.71 -9.09
C LEU A 44 -24.23 5.51 -10.38
N GLU A 45 -24.94 5.17 -11.45
CA GLU A 45 -24.84 5.87 -12.72
C GLU A 45 -25.17 7.36 -12.59
N ASN A 46 -24.49 8.17 -13.40
CA ASN A 46 -24.59 9.63 -13.42
C ASN A 46 -24.12 10.35 -12.15
N ARG A 47 -23.68 9.64 -11.12
CA ARG A 47 -23.08 10.25 -9.93
C ARG A 47 -21.75 10.91 -10.29
N ASN A 48 -21.50 12.06 -9.67
CA ASN A 48 -20.23 12.77 -9.75
C ASN A 48 -19.93 13.48 -8.45
N GLY A 49 -18.68 13.86 -8.25
CA GLY A 49 -18.30 14.66 -7.09
C GLY A 49 -16.81 14.69 -6.82
N PHE A 50 -16.46 15.32 -5.70
CA PHE A 50 -15.08 15.43 -5.24
C PHE A 50 -14.82 14.53 -4.04
N TRP A 51 -13.69 13.83 -4.06
CA TRP A 51 -13.20 13.06 -2.92
C TRP A 51 -11.73 13.33 -2.66
N PHE A 52 -11.35 13.34 -1.38
CA PHE A 52 -9.98 13.08 -0.99
C PHE A 52 -9.80 11.57 -0.83
N ARG A 53 -9.06 10.94 -1.73
CA ARG A 53 -8.76 9.52 -1.62
C ARG A 53 -7.67 9.25 -0.58
N ARG A 54 -6.79 10.22 -0.33
CA ARG A 54 -5.78 10.15 0.72
C ARG A 54 -5.23 11.52 1.09
N ILE A 55 -5.03 11.71 2.39
CA ILE A 55 -4.22 12.76 3.00
C ILE A 55 -3.26 12.05 3.96
N TYR A 56 -1.96 12.26 3.76
CA TYR A 56 -0.91 11.78 4.66
C TYR A 56 -0.28 12.95 5.41
N PHE A 57 -0.17 12.78 6.72
CA PHE A 57 0.70 13.59 7.58
C PHE A 57 1.69 12.65 8.26
N THR A 58 2.99 12.89 8.07
CA THR A 58 4.08 12.05 8.58
C THR A 58 5.03 12.88 9.42
N TYR A 59 5.37 12.36 10.59
CA TYR A 59 6.48 12.81 11.42
C TYR A 59 7.54 11.71 11.51
N ASP A 60 8.76 12.03 11.12
CA ASP A 60 9.93 11.16 11.20
C ASP A 60 10.96 11.78 12.15
N GLN A 61 11.57 10.98 13.01
CA GLN A 61 12.64 11.46 13.90
C GLN A 61 13.71 10.40 14.12
N ASN A 62 14.97 10.78 13.90
CA ASN A 62 16.12 9.98 14.34
C ASN A 62 16.32 10.20 15.84
N LEU A 63 16.36 9.11 16.60
CA LEU A 63 16.67 9.12 18.03
C LEU A 63 18.18 8.92 18.26
N SER A 64 18.86 8.26 17.32
CA SER A 64 20.32 8.12 17.21
C SER A 64 20.69 7.69 15.78
N ASP A 65 21.97 7.43 15.52
CA ASP A 65 22.44 6.88 14.23
C ASP A 65 21.80 5.53 13.85
N ALA A 66 21.35 4.77 14.85
CA ALA A 66 20.78 3.44 14.67
C ALA A 66 19.27 3.40 14.88
N PHE A 67 18.70 4.28 15.71
CA PHE A 67 17.28 4.25 16.07
C PHE A 67 16.51 5.42 15.46
N ALA A 68 15.33 5.14 14.91
CA ALA A 68 14.41 6.16 14.40
C ALA A 68 12.95 5.76 14.61
N ILE A 69 12.08 6.75 14.76
CA ILE A 69 10.63 6.58 14.86
C ILE A 69 9.92 7.18 13.65
N ARG A 70 8.74 6.63 13.35
CA ARG A 70 7.77 7.23 12.42
C ARG A 70 6.38 7.21 13.04
N LEU A 71 5.69 8.34 12.95
CA LEU A 71 4.24 8.43 13.12
C LEU A 71 3.63 8.96 11.82
N ARG A 72 2.64 8.25 11.27
CA ARG A 72 1.87 8.70 10.10
C ARG A 72 0.39 8.58 10.35
N MET A 73 -0.35 9.62 10.00
CA MET A 73 -1.81 9.59 9.90
C MET A 73 -2.25 9.48 8.44
N GLU A 74 -3.31 8.71 8.19
CA GLU A 74 -4.04 8.67 6.92
C GLU A 74 -5.46 9.21 7.15
N LEU A 75 -5.92 10.04 6.23
CA LEU A 75 -7.31 10.48 6.16
C LEU A 75 -7.83 10.29 4.73
N ALA A 76 -9.09 9.91 4.60
CA ALA A 76 -9.75 9.76 3.31
C ALA A 76 -11.26 9.99 3.43
N SER A 77 -11.91 10.35 2.33
CA SER A 77 -13.35 10.21 2.16
C SER A 77 -13.75 8.72 2.27
N PRO A 78 -14.98 8.38 2.69
CA PRO A 78 -15.37 6.97 2.81
C PRO A 78 -15.44 6.20 1.47
N GLY A 79 -15.77 6.90 0.38
CA GLY A 79 -15.82 6.31 -0.97
C GLY A 79 -16.91 5.26 -1.17
N ASN A 80 -17.98 5.25 -0.35
CA ASN A 80 -19.06 4.26 -0.38
C ASN A 80 -20.38 4.79 -1.00
N PHE A 81 -20.36 5.99 -1.59
CA PHE A 81 -21.48 6.67 -2.26
C PHE A 81 -22.74 6.94 -1.41
N THR A 82 -22.80 6.47 -0.17
CA THR A 82 -24.00 6.54 0.69
C THR A 82 -23.78 7.35 1.97
N SER A 83 -22.54 7.48 2.43
CA SER A 83 -22.24 8.18 3.68
C SER A 83 -21.90 9.66 3.48
N SER A 84 -22.51 10.52 4.32
CA SER A 84 -22.16 11.93 4.49
C SER A 84 -21.16 12.17 5.64
N GLY A 85 -20.45 11.10 6.03
CA GLY A 85 -19.51 11.14 7.14
C GLY A 85 -18.36 12.11 6.93
N LYS A 86 -17.87 12.69 8.02
CA LYS A 86 -16.66 13.52 8.00
C LYS A 86 -15.43 12.66 7.68
N ILE A 87 -14.40 13.27 7.11
CA ILE A 87 -13.09 12.64 6.94
C ILE A 87 -12.53 12.31 8.32
N THR A 88 -12.26 11.02 8.57
CA THR A 88 -11.79 10.53 9.86
C THR A 88 -10.31 10.14 9.77
N PRO A 89 -9.42 10.71 10.60
CA PRO A 89 -8.04 10.30 10.66
C PRO A 89 -7.87 8.97 11.38
N PHE A 90 -6.89 8.18 10.96
CA PHE A 90 -6.39 7.02 11.70
C PHE A 90 -4.87 6.91 11.61
N VAL A 91 -4.27 6.15 12.52
CA VAL A 91 -2.82 5.89 12.53
C VAL A 91 -2.50 4.86 11.44
N LYS A 92 -1.67 5.27 10.49
CA LYS A 92 -1.23 4.42 9.37
C LYS A 92 0.12 3.75 9.64
N ASP A 93 1.07 4.49 10.20
CA ASP A 93 2.37 3.96 10.61
C ASP A 93 2.65 4.46 12.04
N ALA A 94 3.12 3.58 12.92
CA ALA A 94 3.56 3.90 14.27
C ALA A 94 4.57 2.84 14.71
N TYR A 95 5.85 3.09 14.44
CA TYR A 95 6.91 2.11 14.71
C TYR A 95 8.19 2.75 15.22
N LEU A 96 8.96 1.96 15.98
CA LEU A 96 10.39 2.14 16.19
C LEU A 96 11.14 1.32 15.13
N SER A 97 12.22 1.87 14.60
CA SER A 97 13.13 1.17 13.70
C SER A 97 14.55 1.15 14.23
N TYR A 98 15.24 0.03 14.04
CA TYR A 98 16.65 -0.17 14.36
C TYR A 98 17.40 -0.55 13.09
N LYS A 99 18.42 0.23 12.73
CA LYS A 99 19.28 0.02 11.57
C LYS A 99 20.60 -0.61 12.01
N PHE A 100 21.00 -1.68 11.32
CA PHE A 100 22.31 -2.29 11.44
C PHE A 100 22.81 -2.68 10.05
N GLN A 101 24.00 -2.21 9.69
CA GLN A 101 24.54 -2.36 8.32
C GLN A 101 23.50 -1.96 7.25
N GLN A 102 23.16 -2.87 6.35
CA GLN A 102 22.18 -2.72 5.27
C GLN A 102 20.78 -3.22 5.62
N HIS A 103 20.51 -3.50 6.90
CA HIS A 103 19.27 -4.06 7.39
C HIS A 103 18.55 -3.08 8.33
N LYS A 104 17.24 -3.24 8.42
CA LYS A 104 16.38 -2.53 9.37
C LYS A 104 15.37 -3.49 9.97
N ILE A 105 15.25 -3.44 11.29
CA ILE A 105 14.15 -4.05 12.06
C ILE A 105 13.12 -2.97 12.38
N TYR A 106 11.85 -3.35 12.36
CA TYR A 106 10.71 -2.54 12.76
C TYR A 106 9.94 -3.25 13.87
N ILE A 107 9.50 -2.49 14.87
CA ILE A 107 8.56 -2.95 15.89
C ILE A 107 7.41 -1.94 15.95
N GLY A 108 6.19 -2.43 15.76
CA GLY A 108 4.95 -1.63 15.76
C GLY A 108 4.18 -1.74 14.44
N LEU A 109 3.28 -0.78 14.20
CA LEU A 109 2.48 -0.69 12.99
C LEU A 109 3.35 -0.19 11.83
N SER A 110 3.70 -1.07 10.89
CA SER A 110 4.68 -0.80 9.83
C SER A 110 4.24 -1.34 8.47
N PRO A 111 4.86 -0.90 7.35
CA PRO A 111 4.58 -1.42 6.02
C PRO A 111 4.80 -2.92 5.89
N THR A 112 3.88 -3.60 5.20
CA THR A 112 4.00 -5.03 4.88
C THR A 112 4.80 -5.25 3.59
N PRO A 113 5.38 -6.45 3.38
CA PRO A 113 6.05 -6.79 2.13
C PRO A 113 5.14 -6.99 0.92
N THR A 114 3.81 -6.98 1.08
CA THR A 114 2.86 -7.52 0.09
C THR A 114 2.94 -6.83 -1.29
N TRP A 115 3.07 -5.50 -1.35
CA TRP A 115 3.10 -4.77 -2.63
C TRP A 115 3.83 -3.41 -2.58
N GLU A 116 4.65 -3.12 -1.58
CA GLU A 116 5.37 -1.84 -1.46
C GLU A 116 6.25 -1.55 -2.70
N ARG A 117 6.97 -2.56 -3.19
CA ARG A 117 7.83 -2.46 -4.37
C ARG A 117 7.01 -2.30 -5.65
N ILE A 118 5.94 -3.08 -5.81
CA ILE A 118 5.03 -3.00 -6.95
C ILE A 118 4.36 -1.63 -7.04
N GLU A 119 3.87 -1.09 -5.92
CA GLU A 119 3.30 0.27 -5.85
C GLU A 119 4.32 1.34 -6.28
N LYS A 120 5.58 1.20 -5.87
CA LYS A 120 6.65 2.15 -6.23
C LYS A 120 6.96 2.11 -7.73
N ILE A 121 6.98 0.93 -8.35
CA ILE A 121 7.25 0.77 -9.78
C ILE A 121 6.04 1.23 -10.59
N TRP A 122 4.82 0.83 -10.19
CA TRP A 122 3.57 1.33 -10.76
C TRP A 122 3.53 2.87 -10.72
N GLY A 123 3.85 3.46 -9.57
CA GLY A 123 4.02 4.90 -9.36
C GLY A 123 2.78 5.76 -9.59
N TYR A 124 1.62 5.16 -9.89
CA TYR A 124 0.33 5.83 -10.02
C TYR A 124 -0.66 5.35 -8.95
N ARG A 125 -0.15 5.14 -7.73
CA ARG A 125 -0.97 4.78 -6.57
C ARG A 125 -2.02 5.84 -6.21
N SER A 126 -1.79 7.09 -6.63
CA SER A 126 -2.75 8.19 -6.53
C SER A 126 -3.92 8.04 -7.49
N VAL A 127 -3.71 7.41 -8.64
CA VAL A 127 -4.76 7.11 -9.62
C VAL A 127 -5.49 5.85 -9.18
N GLU A 128 -4.77 4.74 -8.96
CA GLU A 128 -5.37 3.54 -8.38
C GLU A 128 -4.36 2.65 -7.64
N LYS A 129 -4.86 1.96 -6.61
CA LYS A 129 -4.25 0.83 -5.89
C LYS A 129 -3.67 -0.22 -6.82
N THR A 130 -2.60 -0.89 -6.41
CA THR A 130 -2.15 -2.13 -7.07
C THR A 130 -3.25 -3.20 -7.01
N PRO A 131 -3.23 -4.19 -7.92
CA PRO A 131 -4.32 -5.14 -8.08
C PRO A 131 -4.74 -5.85 -6.79
N LEU A 132 -3.77 -6.34 -5.99
CA LEU A 132 -4.05 -7.02 -4.72
C LEU A 132 -4.57 -6.07 -3.62
N ASP A 133 -4.12 -4.81 -3.58
CA ASP A 133 -4.66 -3.79 -2.65
C ASP A 133 -6.10 -3.42 -3.06
N LEU A 134 -6.35 -3.26 -4.37
CA LEU A 134 -7.67 -2.97 -4.93
C LEU A 134 -8.66 -4.09 -4.58
N GLN A 135 -8.27 -5.34 -4.85
CA GLN A 135 -9.10 -6.53 -4.65
C GLN A 135 -9.09 -7.06 -3.20
N LYS A 136 -8.47 -6.33 -2.26
CA LYS A 136 -8.46 -6.66 -0.82
C LYS A 136 -7.84 -8.01 -0.48
N PHE A 137 -6.74 -8.37 -1.13
CA PHE A 137 -6.00 -9.62 -0.85
C PHE A 137 -5.18 -9.52 0.43
N GLY A 138 -4.88 -8.32 0.92
CA GLY A 138 -4.15 -8.16 2.17
C GLY A 138 -4.32 -6.77 2.77
N SER A 139 -3.42 -6.42 3.68
CA SER A 139 -3.29 -5.07 4.20
C SER A 139 -1.91 -4.52 3.84
N SER A 140 -1.90 -3.22 3.54
CA SER A 140 -0.68 -2.50 3.23
C SER A 140 0.25 -2.32 4.43
N ARG A 141 -0.29 -2.42 5.67
CA ARG A 141 0.33 -2.19 6.99
C ARG A 141 -0.11 -3.33 7.91
N ASP A 142 0.70 -3.69 8.87
CA ASP A 142 0.35 -4.65 9.93
C ASP A 142 1.14 -4.30 11.21
N PHE A 143 0.66 -4.74 12.37
CA PHE A 143 1.33 -4.52 13.64
C PHE A 143 2.12 -5.76 14.02
N GLY A 144 3.42 -5.60 14.28
CA GLY A 144 4.27 -6.70 14.71
C GLY A 144 5.75 -6.38 14.60
N VAL A 145 6.54 -7.38 14.20
CA VAL A 145 7.97 -7.25 13.98
C VAL A 145 8.28 -7.55 12.52
N ALA A 146 9.00 -6.65 11.87
CA ALA A 146 9.47 -6.83 10.50
C ALA A 146 10.98 -6.63 10.40
N ILE A 147 11.62 -7.33 9.48
CA ILE A 147 13.01 -7.12 9.11
C ILE A 147 13.12 -7.03 7.59
N ARG A 148 13.85 -6.03 7.10
CA ARG A 148 14.17 -5.91 5.68
C ARG A 148 15.58 -5.43 5.46
N GLY A 149 16.14 -5.77 4.32
CA GLY A 149 17.47 -5.35 3.94
C GLY A 149 17.92 -5.98 2.63
N SER A 150 19.22 -5.91 2.40
CA SER A 150 19.89 -6.58 1.30
C SER A 150 20.70 -7.78 1.78
N LEU A 151 20.78 -8.85 1.00
CA LEU A 151 21.62 -10.03 1.26
C LEU A 151 23.02 -9.93 0.62
N ASP A 152 23.20 -9.03 -0.35
CA ASP A 152 24.46 -8.78 -1.06
C ASP A 152 24.92 -7.33 -0.89
N LYS A 153 26.21 -7.06 -1.17
CA LYS A 153 26.80 -5.71 -1.00
C LYS A 153 26.30 -4.74 -2.07
N GLU A 154 26.01 -5.26 -3.25
CA GLU A 154 25.54 -4.55 -4.43
C GLU A 154 24.05 -4.17 -4.33
N LYS A 155 23.34 -4.70 -3.33
CA LYS A 155 21.91 -4.45 -3.06
C LYS A 155 20.96 -4.96 -4.12
N ARG A 156 21.37 -5.98 -4.86
CA ARG A 156 20.57 -6.63 -5.90
C ARG A 156 19.61 -7.66 -5.33
N VAL A 157 19.85 -8.22 -4.14
CA VAL A 157 19.02 -9.24 -3.51
C VAL A 157 18.42 -8.68 -2.23
N ASN A 158 17.18 -8.22 -2.32
CA ASN A 158 16.46 -7.58 -1.22
C ASN A 158 15.43 -8.54 -0.62
N TYR A 159 15.27 -8.52 0.69
CA TYR A 159 14.25 -9.30 1.39
C TYR A 159 13.45 -8.43 2.34
N HIS A 160 12.23 -8.87 2.64
CA HIS A 160 11.40 -8.30 3.69
C HIS A 160 10.54 -9.41 4.31
N VAL A 161 10.80 -9.69 5.58
CA VAL A 161 10.08 -10.69 6.40
C VAL A 161 9.28 -9.95 7.46
N MET A 162 8.06 -10.39 7.73
CA MET A 162 7.24 -9.83 8.80
C MET A 162 6.43 -10.92 9.51
N LEU A 163 6.45 -10.86 10.84
CA LEU A 163 5.48 -11.52 11.71
C LEU A 163 4.54 -10.43 12.25
N GLY A 164 3.29 -10.45 11.78
CA GLY A 164 2.23 -9.50 12.14
C GLY A 164 1.05 -10.19 12.81
N ASN A 165 0.07 -9.40 13.21
CA ASN A 165 -1.17 -9.87 13.81
C ASN A 165 -2.33 -10.02 12.81
N GLY A 166 -2.10 -9.74 11.51
CA GLY A 166 -3.09 -9.89 10.45
C GLY A 166 -4.25 -8.89 10.51
N SER A 167 -4.26 -7.97 11.48
CA SER A 167 -5.37 -7.04 11.73
C SER A 167 -5.22 -5.72 10.97
N GLY A 168 -4.12 -5.58 10.23
CA GLY A 168 -3.86 -4.40 9.42
C GLY A 168 -3.63 -3.16 10.29
N THR A 169 -4.51 -2.17 10.15
CA THR A 169 -4.56 -0.98 11.03
C THR A 169 -5.64 -1.08 12.10
N GLY A 170 -6.29 -2.24 12.22
CA GLY A 170 -7.28 -2.54 13.26
C GLY A 170 -6.64 -3.17 14.50
N THR A 171 -7.47 -3.31 15.54
CA THR A 171 -7.09 -3.98 16.79
C THR A 171 -7.09 -5.50 16.61
N GLU A 172 -6.10 -6.19 17.20
CA GLU A 172 -6.08 -7.64 17.26
C GLU A 172 -7.16 -8.17 18.21
N THR A 173 -8.02 -9.05 17.70
CA THR A 173 -9.14 -9.63 18.46
C THR A 173 -9.10 -11.17 18.49
N ASN A 174 -7.98 -11.78 18.11
CA ASN A 174 -7.81 -13.22 18.07
C ASN A 174 -6.34 -13.61 18.26
N GLU A 175 -6.08 -14.91 18.40
CA GLU A 175 -4.74 -15.44 18.70
C GLU A 175 -3.89 -15.72 17.45
N GLY A 176 -4.49 -15.77 16.27
CA GLY A 176 -3.82 -16.07 15.00
C GLY A 176 -2.77 -15.04 14.64
N LYS A 177 -1.80 -15.46 13.82
CA LYS A 177 -0.70 -14.61 13.35
C LYS A 177 -0.56 -14.66 11.84
N LYS A 178 0.09 -13.63 11.31
CA LYS A 178 0.41 -13.53 9.89
C LYS A 178 1.92 -13.53 9.68
N VAL A 179 2.42 -14.46 8.87
CA VAL A 179 3.82 -14.51 8.43
C VAL A 179 3.87 -14.12 6.97
N MET A 180 4.76 -13.20 6.63
CA MET A 180 4.91 -12.67 5.28
C MET A 180 6.38 -12.63 4.87
N LEU A 181 6.66 -12.97 3.62
CA LEU A 181 8.00 -12.97 3.05
C LEU A 181 7.96 -12.43 1.62
N SER A 182 8.77 -11.41 1.34
CA SER A 182 9.14 -11.00 -0.01
C SER A 182 10.64 -11.20 -0.22
N LEU A 183 10.99 -11.68 -1.42
CA LEU A 183 12.36 -11.74 -1.94
C LEU A 183 12.36 -11.11 -3.34
N ALA A 184 13.18 -10.08 -3.54
CA ALA A 184 13.34 -9.39 -4.81
C ALA A 184 14.79 -9.43 -5.28
N VAL A 185 14.99 -9.73 -6.56
CA VAL A 185 16.30 -9.80 -7.22
C VAL A 185 16.34 -8.81 -8.38
N GLU A 186 17.45 -8.09 -8.52
CA GLU A 186 17.75 -7.17 -9.61
C GLU A 186 18.90 -7.77 -10.46
N PRO A 187 18.59 -8.78 -11.33
CA PRO A 187 19.62 -9.59 -11.99
C PRO A 187 20.52 -8.78 -12.92
N VAL A 188 19.97 -7.71 -13.50
CA VAL A 188 20.66 -6.70 -14.29
C VAL A 188 20.06 -5.34 -13.95
N ASP A 189 20.70 -4.26 -14.39
CA ASP A 189 20.15 -2.92 -14.18
C ASP A 189 18.76 -2.79 -14.79
N HIS A 190 17.90 -2.02 -14.12
CA HIS A 190 16.51 -1.73 -14.50
C HIS A 190 15.53 -2.91 -14.44
N VAL A 191 15.98 -4.15 -14.28
CA VAL A 191 15.11 -5.32 -14.18
C VAL A 191 14.96 -5.74 -12.72
N VAL A 192 13.73 -6.03 -12.30
CA VAL A 192 13.44 -6.61 -11.00
C VAL A 192 12.51 -7.80 -11.14
N VAL A 193 12.75 -8.83 -10.34
CA VAL A 193 11.87 -9.98 -10.16
C VAL A 193 11.62 -10.13 -8.66
N GLU A 194 10.37 -10.24 -8.25
CA GLU A 194 9.96 -10.37 -6.86
C GLU A 194 9.00 -11.55 -6.68
N GLY A 195 9.30 -12.40 -5.71
CA GLY A 195 8.40 -13.42 -5.18
C GLY A 195 7.89 -13.00 -3.81
N TYR A 196 6.61 -13.24 -3.55
CA TYR A 196 5.98 -12.98 -2.27
C TYR A 196 5.11 -14.16 -1.84
N VAL A 197 5.16 -14.49 -0.55
CA VAL A 197 4.25 -15.42 0.10
C VAL A 197 3.74 -14.89 1.43
N ASP A 198 2.50 -15.24 1.77
CA ASP A 198 2.00 -15.11 3.13
C ASP A 198 1.16 -16.30 3.59
N PHE A 199 1.13 -16.45 4.91
CA PHE A 199 0.20 -17.30 5.64
C PHE A 199 -0.43 -16.47 6.76
N GLU A 200 -1.75 -16.49 6.85
CA GLU A 200 -2.51 -15.81 7.90
C GLU A 200 -3.40 -16.85 8.59
N GLU A 201 -3.05 -17.18 9.84
CA GLU A 201 -3.87 -18.01 10.70
C GLU A 201 -5.08 -17.23 11.18
N ARG A 202 -6.27 -17.80 11.00
CA ARG A 202 -7.54 -17.13 11.32
C ARG A 202 -8.49 -18.06 12.07
N PRO A 203 -9.34 -17.53 12.97
CA PRO A 203 -10.30 -18.33 13.72
C PRO A 203 -11.21 -19.18 12.83
N GLY A 204 -11.61 -20.35 13.33
CA GLY A 204 -12.62 -21.19 12.68
C GLY A 204 -12.15 -21.91 11.42
N LYS A 205 -10.83 -22.16 11.26
CA LYS A 205 -10.22 -22.72 10.04
C LYS A 205 -10.56 -21.90 8.80
N THR A 206 -10.29 -20.61 8.90
CA THR A 206 -10.49 -19.65 7.79
C THR A 206 -9.16 -19.08 7.30
N ASN A 207 -8.10 -19.88 7.37
CA ASN A 207 -6.74 -19.43 7.07
C ASN A 207 -6.64 -18.91 5.64
N ARG A 208 -5.65 -18.04 5.42
CA ARG A 208 -5.34 -17.53 4.09
C ARG A 208 -3.90 -17.82 3.72
N TYR A 209 -3.72 -18.16 2.45
CA TYR A 209 -2.42 -18.41 1.85
C TYR A 209 -2.34 -17.58 0.59
N THR A 210 -1.29 -16.76 0.45
CA THR A 210 -1.08 -15.95 -0.75
C THR A 210 0.26 -16.28 -1.36
N PHE A 211 0.30 -16.46 -2.68
CA PHE A 211 1.52 -16.45 -3.48
C PHE A 211 1.41 -15.37 -4.55
N GLN A 212 2.50 -14.64 -4.78
CA GLN A 212 2.60 -13.61 -5.80
C GLN A 212 3.96 -13.67 -6.48
N GLY A 213 3.94 -13.58 -7.80
CA GLY A 213 5.11 -13.33 -8.64
C GLY A 213 4.97 -11.98 -9.34
N PHE A 214 6.07 -11.24 -9.41
CA PHE A 214 6.14 -9.95 -10.08
C PHE A 214 7.45 -9.81 -10.84
N ALA A 215 7.40 -9.24 -12.04
CA ALA A 215 8.58 -8.85 -12.79
C ALA A 215 8.36 -7.48 -13.42
N ALA A 216 9.41 -6.67 -13.47
CA ALA A 216 9.34 -5.36 -14.08
C ALA A 216 10.65 -4.91 -14.69
N TYR A 217 10.51 -4.01 -15.66
CA TYR A 217 11.56 -3.15 -16.16
C TYR A 217 11.25 -1.70 -15.79
N GLN A 218 12.21 -0.96 -15.25
CA GLN A 218 12.07 0.45 -14.91
C GLN A 218 13.36 1.24 -15.17
N ASP A 219 13.24 2.26 -16.01
CA ASP A 219 14.24 3.30 -16.17
C ASP A 219 13.63 4.71 -15.96
N LYS A 220 14.38 5.75 -16.33
CA LYS A 220 13.98 7.16 -16.16
C LYS A 220 12.83 7.61 -17.07
N ASN A 221 12.56 6.88 -18.16
CA ASN A 221 11.60 7.24 -19.20
C ASN A 221 10.47 6.20 -19.35
N PHE A 222 10.67 4.98 -18.87
CA PHE A 222 9.75 3.88 -19.10
C PHE A 222 9.67 2.92 -17.92
N ARG A 223 8.46 2.40 -17.68
CA ARG A 223 8.14 1.43 -16.64
C ARG A 223 7.18 0.41 -17.23
N LEU A 224 7.47 -0.86 -17.03
CA LEU A 224 6.65 -2.00 -17.43
C LEU A 224 6.66 -3.01 -16.29
N GLY A 225 5.49 -3.49 -15.88
CA GLY A 225 5.37 -4.50 -14.84
C GLY A 225 4.32 -5.54 -15.18
N VAL A 226 4.58 -6.78 -14.78
CA VAL A 226 3.64 -7.90 -14.86
C VAL A 226 3.57 -8.58 -13.50
N GLN A 227 2.37 -8.96 -13.09
CA GLN A 227 2.07 -9.57 -11.81
C GLN A 227 1.12 -10.75 -12.00
N PHE A 228 1.35 -11.82 -11.26
CA PHE A 228 0.37 -12.87 -11.04
C PHE A 228 0.29 -13.16 -9.54
N ALA A 229 -0.91 -13.39 -9.02
CA ALA A 229 -1.10 -13.86 -7.66
C ALA A 229 -2.23 -14.86 -7.55
N HIS A 230 -2.09 -15.76 -6.60
CA HIS A 230 -3.07 -16.75 -6.17
C HIS A 230 -3.28 -16.61 -4.67
N GLN A 231 -4.54 -16.56 -4.23
CA GLN A 231 -4.89 -16.59 -2.82
C GLN A 231 -5.93 -17.67 -2.55
N THR A 232 -5.60 -18.60 -1.67
CA THR A 232 -6.53 -19.57 -1.12
C THR A 232 -7.09 -19.05 0.20
N ARG A 233 -8.41 -19.09 0.35
CA ARG A 233 -9.13 -18.71 1.56
C ARG A 233 -9.95 -19.90 2.05
N GLU A 234 -9.53 -20.53 3.13
CA GLU A 234 -10.35 -21.55 3.78
C GLU A 234 -11.66 -20.92 4.26
N GLN A 235 -12.78 -21.65 4.11
CA GLN A 235 -14.12 -21.17 4.48
C GLN A 235 -14.66 -21.80 5.78
N GLY A 236 -13.92 -22.73 6.38
CA GLY A 236 -14.31 -23.44 7.59
C GLY A 236 -14.23 -24.96 7.42
N THR A 237 -14.51 -25.70 8.50
CA THR A 237 -14.41 -27.17 8.50
C THR A 237 -15.43 -27.79 7.53
N GLY A 238 -14.94 -28.57 6.57
CA GLY A 238 -15.78 -29.31 5.61
C GLY A 238 -16.34 -28.46 4.46
N LEU A 239 -15.92 -27.19 4.35
CA LEU A 239 -16.28 -26.31 3.25
C LEU A 239 -15.13 -26.26 2.23
N GLU A 240 -15.48 -26.10 0.96
CA GLU A 240 -14.49 -25.90 -0.10
C GLU A 240 -13.77 -24.57 0.08
N ASN A 241 -12.49 -24.56 -0.28
CA ASN A 241 -11.70 -23.34 -0.27
C ASN A 241 -12.18 -22.40 -1.37
N LEU A 242 -12.11 -21.10 -1.09
CA LEU A 242 -12.23 -20.08 -2.12
C LEU A 242 -10.84 -19.74 -2.64
N ASP A 243 -10.57 -20.09 -3.89
CA ASP A 243 -9.36 -19.69 -4.60
C ASP A 243 -9.63 -18.44 -5.44
N LEU A 244 -8.70 -17.48 -5.38
CA LEU A 244 -8.76 -16.25 -6.16
C LEU A 244 -7.45 -16.03 -6.89
N GLN A 245 -7.52 -15.91 -8.22
CA GLN A 245 -6.36 -15.62 -9.06
C GLN A 245 -6.50 -14.26 -9.74
N ILE A 246 -5.39 -13.55 -9.84
CA ILE A 246 -5.31 -12.26 -10.52
C ILE A 246 -4.03 -12.16 -11.34
N PHE A 247 -4.17 -11.75 -12.60
CA PHE A 247 -3.09 -11.31 -13.46
C PHE A 247 -3.17 -9.79 -13.63
N SER A 248 -2.03 -9.11 -13.71
CA SER A 248 -1.98 -7.69 -14.03
C SER A 248 -0.76 -7.37 -14.90
N ALA A 249 -0.94 -6.43 -15.81
CA ALA A 249 0.13 -5.83 -16.58
C ALA A 249 -0.07 -4.32 -16.62
N PHE A 250 1.01 -3.56 -16.44
CA PHE A 250 0.97 -2.11 -16.52
C PHE A 250 2.18 -1.55 -17.25
N ALA A 251 1.98 -0.38 -17.87
CA ALA A 251 3.05 0.38 -18.48
C ALA A 251 2.90 1.88 -18.19
N ALA A 252 4.03 2.58 -18.13
CA ALA A 252 4.06 4.03 -18.08
C ALA A 252 5.28 4.56 -18.82
N ALA A 253 5.08 5.59 -19.65
CA ALA A 253 6.12 6.17 -20.48
C ALA A 253 6.12 7.70 -20.38
N LYS A 254 7.30 8.30 -20.37
CA LYS A 254 7.50 9.73 -20.50
C LYS A 254 7.19 10.14 -21.95
N VAL A 255 6.18 11.00 -22.13
CA VAL A 255 5.76 11.52 -23.45
C VAL A 255 6.39 12.89 -23.71
N SER A 256 6.64 13.67 -22.66
CA SER A 256 7.35 14.94 -22.71
C SER A 256 8.08 15.19 -21.38
N ASP A 257 8.80 16.30 -21.24
CA ASP A 257 9.47 16.67 -19.98
C ASP A 257 8.53 16.81 -18.78
N ARG A 258 7.25 17.09 -19.02
CA ARG A 258 6.25 17.31 -17.97
C ARG A 258 5.06 16.36 -18.06
N THR A 259 5.08 15.41 -18.99
CA THR A 259 3.94 14.52 -19.23
C THR A 259 4.37 13.08 -19.29
N TRP A 260 3.67 12.24 -18.54
CA TRP A 260 3.71 10.79 -18.67
C TRP A 260 2.36 10.27 -19.14
N ALA A 261 2.36 9.17 -19.88
CA ALA A 261 1.18 8.36 -20.14
C ALA A 261 1.29 7.06 -19.35
N PHE A 262 0.15 6.51 -18.93
CA PHE A 262 0.09 5.25 -18.22
C PHE A 262 -1.13 4.44 -18.62
N VAL A 263 -0.98 3.11 -18.57
CA VAL A 263 -2.04 2.14 -18.79
C VAL A 263 -1.84 0.96 -17.84
N ARG A 264 -2.95 0.34 -17.43
CA ARG A 264 -2.96 -0.90 -16.66
C ARG A 264 -4.15 -1.77 -17.05
N PHE A 265 -3.93 -3.06 -17.00
CA PHE A 265 -4.90 -4.11 -17.19
C PHE A 265 -4.80 -5.10 -16.03
N ASP A 266 -5.93 -5.44 -15.40
CA ASP A 266 -6.02 -6.53 -14.43
C ASP A 266 -7.10 -7.52 -14.85
N ARG A 267 -6.83 -8.81 -14.67
CA ARG A 267 -7.80 -9.89 -14.90
C ARG A 267 -7.97 -10.70 -13.62
N MET A 268 -9.18 -10.66 -13.06
CA MET A 268 -9.63 -11.59 -12.03
C MET A 268 -10.17 -12.85 -12.72
N PHE A 269 -9.62 -14.02 -12.40
CA PHE A 269 -10.07 -15.30 -12.97
C PHE A 269 -11.22 -15.94 -12.16
N ASP A 270 -11.52 -15.37 -11.01
CA ASP A 270 -12.53 -15.81 -10.05
C ASP A 270 -13.33 -14.60 -9.57
N ALA A 271 -14.61 -14.80 -9.26
CA ALA A 271 -15.44 -13.75 -8.67
C ALA A 271 -14.95 -13.43 -7.25
N ASN A 272 -14.69 -12.15 -6.96
CA ASN A 272 -14.27 -11.74 -5.62
C ASN A 272 -15.49 -11.39 -4.77
N PRO A 273 -15.88 -12.18 -3.76
CA PRO A 273 -17.06 -11.89 -2.95
C PRO A 273 -16.94 -10.60 -2.12
N ASN A 274 -15.74 -10.02 -2.04
CA ASN A 274 -15.52 -8.71 -1.42
C ASN A 274 -15.50 -7.54 -2.42
N GLY A 275 -15.82 -7.78 -3.70
CA GLY A 275 -15.85 -6.78 -4.77
C GLY A 275 -16.75 -5.58 -4.44
N ALA A 276 -17.97 -5.85 -3.96
CA ALA A 276 -18.93 -4.81 -3.58
C ALA A 276 -18.45 -3.93 -2.40
N LYS A 277 -17.43 -4.37 -1.65
CA LYS A 277 -16.85 -3.61 -0.53
C LYS A 277 -15.70 -2.70 -0.98
N ILE A 278 -15.28 -2.75 -2.24
CA ILE A 278 -14.18 -1.93 -2.75
C ILE A 278 -14.63 -0.47 -2.79
N SER A 279 -13.91 0.40 -2.06
CA SER A 279 -14.21 1.83 -2.01
C SER A 279 -13.93 2.47 -3.37
N TYR A 280 -14.73 3.48 -3.74
CA TYR A 280 -14.62 4.32 -4.93
C TYR A 280 -14.93 3.67 -6.28
N ILE A 281 -14.80 2.34 -6.37
CA ILE A 281 -15.12 1.54 -7.54
C ILE A 281 -15.56 0.14 -7.05
N PRO A 282 -16.78 -0.02 -6.53
CA PRO A 282 -17.27 -1.34 -6.17
C PRO A 282 -17.27 -2.23 -7.41
N PHE A 283 -16.87 -3.49 -7.25
CA PHE A 283 -16.95 -4.51 -8.31
C PHE A 283 -18.13 -5.42 -8.05
N ASP A 284 -18.75 -5.96 -9.10
CA ASP A 284 -19.73 -7.04 -8.93
C ASP A 284 -19.07 -8.24 -8.21
N PRO A 285 -19.68 -8.77 -7.12
CA PRO A 285 -19.06 -9.82 -6.31
C PRO A 285 -19.30 -11.23 -6.85
N THR A 286 -20.09 -11.39 -7.91
CA THR A 286 -20.54 -12.66 -8.48
C THR A 286 -19.89 -13.00 -9.82
N SER A 287 -19.24 -12.02 -10.45
CA SER A 287 -18.64 -12.12 -11.78
C SER A 287 -17.13 -12.10 -11.75
N LYS A 288 -16.52 -12.80 -12.70
CA LYS A 288 -15.11 -12.55 -13.06
C LYS A 288 -14.99 -11.17 -13.69
N SER A 289 -13.83 -10.54 -13.58
CA SER A 289 -13.71 -9.15 -14.05
C SER A 289 -12.38 -8.86 -14.74
N THR A 290 -12.47 -7.93 -15.67
CA THR A 290 -11.34 -7.34 -16.38
C THR A 290 -11.35 -5.84 -16.14
N PHE A 291 -10.35 -5.35 -15.42
CA PHE A 291 -10.16 -3.93 -15.14
C PHE A 291 -9.18 -3.33 -16.13
N PHE A 292 -9.55 -2.18 -16.69
CA PHE A 292 -8.68 -1.33 -17.50
C PHE A 292 -8.58 0.05 -16.87
N LEU A 293 -7.37 0.61 -16.89
CA LEU A 293 -7.09 1.98 -16.48
C LEU A 293 -6.16 2.62 -17.50
N GLY A 294 -6.46 3.85 -17.89
CA GLY A 294 -5.61 4.63 -18.78
C GLY A 294 -5.65 6.11 -18.45
N GLY A 295 -4.54 6.82 -18.65
CA GLY A 295 -4.51 8.25 -18.41
C GLY A 295 -3.19 8.94 -18.73
N LEU A 296 -3.17 10.24 -18.46
CA LEU A 296 -2.00 11.10 -18.56
C LEU A 296 -1.67 11.65 -17.17
N ASP A 297 -0.42 12.02 -16.97
CA ASP A 297 0.07 12.71 -15.78
C ASP A 297 0.83 13.95 -16.20
N PHE A 298 0.16 15.10 -16.10
CA PHE A 298 0.73 16.41 -16.37
C PHE A 298 1.27 17.03 -15.07
N ARG A 299 2.55 17.40 -15.09
CA ARG A 299 3.30 17.89 -13.93
C ARG A 299 3.69 19.36 -14.13
N PRO A 300 2.81 20.32 -13.82
CA PRO A 300 3.17 21.74 -13.90
C PRO A 300 4.34 22.10 -12.96
N LEU A 301 4.47 21.38 -11.84
CA LEU A 301 5.58 21.41 -10.91
C LEU A 301 5.94 19.97 -10.51
N GLU A 302 7.18 19.70 -10.09
CA GLU A 302 7.59 18.34 -9.70
C GLU A 302 6.75 17.75 -8.54
N LYS A 303 6.22 18.62 -7.68
CA LYS A 303 5.38 18.23 -6.53
C LYS A 303 3.88 18.31 -6.81
N VAL A 304 3.44 18.64 -8.02
CA VAL A 304 2.02 18.83 -8.38
C VAL A 304 1.71 18.04 -9.64
N HIS A 305 0.71 17.17 -9.56
CA HIS A 305 0.29 16.30 -10.66
C HIS A 305 -1.19 16.48 -10.94
N LEU A 306 -1.52 16.57 -12.23
CA LEU A 306 -2.87 16.66 -12.76
C LEU A 306 -3.07 15.50 -13.73
N MET A 307 -3.93 14.55 -13.36
CA MET A 307 -4.00 13.25 -14.01
C MET A 307 -5.43 12.96 -14.53
N PRO A 308 -5.80 13.44 -15.73
CA PRO A 308 -7.01 12.95 -16.38
C PRO A 308 -6.84 11.46 -16.71
N ASN A 309 -7.81 10.65 -16.31
CA ASN A 309 -7.80 9.20 -16.47
C ASN A 309 -9.21 8.63 -16.59
N PHE A 310 -9.31 7.36 -16.92
CA PHE A 310 -10.57 6.62 -16.90
C PHE A 310 -10.32 5.19 -16.42
N GLU A 311 -11.32 4.66 -15.73
CA GLU A 311 -11.38 3.27 -15.28
C GLU A 311 -12.54 2.57 -15.99
N ALA A 312 -12.33 1.33 -16.41
CA ALA A 312 -13.38 0.47 -16.94
C ALA A 312 -13.30 -0.93 -16.33
N VAL A 313 -14.46 -1.51 -16.00
CA VAL A 313 -14.57 -2.90 -15.53
C VAL A 313 -15.53 -3.66 -16.42
N PHE A 314 -15.02 -4.69 -17.07
CA PHE A 314 -15.81 -5.62 -17.88
C PHE A 314 -16.03 -6.90 -17.09
N TYR A 315 -17.25 -7.42 -17.15
CA TYR A 315 -17.70 -8.61 -16.46
C TYR A 315 -17.94 -9.74 -17.48
N ASP A 316 -17.64 -10.99 -17.12
CA ASP A 316 -17.79 -12.12 -18.06
C ASP A 316 -19.27 -12.50 -18.22
N GLU A 317 -20.06 -12.28 -17.19
CA GLU A 317 -21.49 -12.50 -17.13
C GLU A 317 -22.23 -11.46 -17.99
N ASN A 318 -22.86 -11.92 -19.08
CA ASN A 318 -23.52 -11.06 -20.07
C ASN A 318 -24.66 -10.17 -19.52
N ASN A 319 -25.19 -10.47 -18.34
CA ASN A 319 -26.27 -9.73 -17.69
C ASN A 319 -25.77 -8.65 -16.71
N ILE A 320 -24.45 -8.46 -16.62
CA ILE A 320 -23.81 -7.48 -15.74
C ILE A 320 -23.20 -6.39 -16.61
N ASP A 321 -23.68 -5.15 -16.41
CA ASP A 321 -23.24 -4.01 -17.21
C ASP A 321 -21.79 -3.63 -16.92
N THR A 322 -21.12 -3.05 -17.91
CA THR A 322 -19.73 -2.57 -17.78
C THR A 322 -19.68 -1.30 -16.93
N ASP A 323 -18.69 -1.23 -16.03
CA ASP A 323 -18.41 0.01 -15.31
C ASP A 323 -17.52 0.92 -16.16
N VAL A 324 -17.85 2.22 -16.25
CA VAL A 324 -17.02 3.24 -16.90
C VAL A 324 -16.99 4.49 -16.04
N ILE A 325 -15.81 4.87 -15.56
CA ILE A 325 -15.61 5.99 -14.64
C ILE A 325 -14.45 6.88 -15.12
N PRO A 326 -14.73 7.96 -15.87
CA PRO A 326 -13.77 9.04 -16.07
C PRO A 326 -13.45 9.74 -14.74
N ARG A 327 -12.17 10.04 -14.52
CA ARG A 327 -11.70 10.79 -13.35
C ARG A 327 -10.69 11.86 -13.74
N PHE A 328 -10.66 12.90 -12.93
CA PHE A 328 -9.54 13.82 -12.88
C PHE A 328 -8.90 13.74 -11.49
N THR A 329 -7.73 13.11 -11.40
CA THR A 329 -7.00 12.96 -10.15
C THR A 329 -6.01 14.11 -9.99
N PHE A 330 -6.07 14.79 -8.84
CA PHE A 330 -5.05 15.77 -8.43
C PHE A 330 -4.16 15.16 -7.35
N TYR A 331 -2.86 15.47 -7.38
CA TYR A 331 -1.91 15.07 -6.33
C TYR A 331 -0.94 16.21 -6.04
N TYR A 332 -0.64 16.41 -4.75
CA TYR A 332 0.43 17.32 -4.33
C TYR A 332 1.11 16.83 -3.04
N LYS A 333 2.39 17.16 -2.88
CA LYS A 333 3.22 16.78 -1.72
C LYS A 333 3.94 17.97 -1.10
N PHE A 334 4.18 17.93 0.21
CA PHE A 334 4.97 18.93 0.94
C PHE A 334 6.24 18.32 1.52
#